data_AF-A0A8H6BVN4-F1
#
_entry.id   AF-A0A8H6BVN4-F1
#
_cell.length_a   1.000
_cell.length_b   1.000
_cell.length_c   1.000
_cell.angle_alpha   90.00
_cell.angle_beta   90.00
_cell.angle_gamma   90.00
#
_symmetry.space_group_name_H-M   'P 1'
#
loop_
_entity.id
_entity.type
_entity.pdbx_description
1 polymer ?
#
loop_
_entity_poly.entity_id
_entity_poly.type
_entity_poly.pdbx_seq_one_letter_code
_entity_poly.pdbx_strand_id
1 'polypeptide(L)'
;MRFTLKKIFFVFLTLLIISIGYLLLQSVDLQRIRELLHDSEKFDLESLKQASLEIRKEIHYTNYLFSGYDNFTQQFSDEETLKQTSLNDKCKLVFTQWKESHPDFEFKTFEPEYERYDKSSDRKELFFKERINQLRKRFEKDSNNKNKQFTLSRQDNKTISQEYMEHVNRSKNVLQFMADFVSMMRLYGKCFFGRELDDELKSIYNEFRGKLFPFISSQAPKFRKSGETEEFGWPIYDNENNIIDRKTEFGDNPIEFLQKNSKGKGIVISVSTRYAKDAMRLIKILRALNNRLPIQIIYKNDITKKNIELLEFAAVATPEELFDPETIRDGAKFMPELNLLEHYKNYGSEFPIQDLTFVNIAGCVSRPYRFSFPGYSNKILAMLYSSFEEIILFDADVVPTVNPQEFFDSKYYKSSGTYFFQTDLYEILMIS
;
A
#
# COMPACT_ATOMS: atom_id res chain seq x y z
N MET A 1 57.18 -56.91 17.38
CA MET A 1 56.21 -57.32 16.33
C MET A 1 56.70 -56.79 14.98
N ARG A 2 57.28 -57.65 14.13
CA ARG A 2 57.68 -57.27 12.76
C ARG A 2 56.42 -57.19 11.90
N PHE A 3 55.95 -55.97 11.62
CA PHE A 3 54.90 -55.76 10.62
C PHE A 3 55.49 -56.13 9.25
N THR A 4 55.01 -57.22 8.66
CA THR A 4 55.39 -57.62 7.30
C THR A 4 54.86 -56.57 6.32
N LEU A 5 55.64 -56.21 5.29
CA LEU A 5 55.27 -55.22 4.27
C LEU A 5 53.86 -55.44 3.71
N LYS A 6 53.42 -56.70 3.61
CA LYS A 6 52.07 -57.08 3.18
C LYS A 6 50.95 -56.53 4.07
N LYS A 7 51.14 -56.47 5.40
CA LYS A 7 50.14 -55.92 6.33
C LYS A 7 50.05 -54.39 6.22
N ILE A 8 51.17 -53.71 6.02
CA ILE A 8 51.20 -52.25 5.81
C ILE A 8 50.51 -51.89 4.49
N PHE A 9 50.78 -52.65 3.42
CA PHE A 9 50.11 -52.46 2.13
C PHE A 9 48.59 -52.67 2.23
N PHE A 10 48.14 -53.68 2.98
CA PHE A 10 46.71 -53.94 3.17
C PHE A 10 45.99 -52.83 3.97
N VAL A 11 46.66 -52.28 5.00
CA VAL A 11 46.15 -51.13 5.75
C VAL A 11 46.11 -49.88 4.87
N PHE A 12 47.13 -49.67 4.04
CA PHE A 12 47.15 -48.52 3.13
C PHE A 12 46.07 -48.64 2.04
N LEU A 13 45.86 -49.84 1.48
CA LEU A 13 44.82 -50.09 0.48
C LEU A 13 43.42 -49.92 1.07
N THR A 14 43.19 -50.39 2.29
CA THR A 14 41.90 -50.19 2.97
C THR A 14 41.64 -48.72 3.30
N LEU A 15 42.65 -47.97 3.77
CA LEU A 15 42.54 -46.52 3.97
C LEU A 15 42.31 -45.77 2.66
N LEU A 16 42.92 -46.20 1.56
CA LEU A 16 42.71 -45.62 0.23
C LEU A 16 41.27 -45.86 -0.25
N ILE A 17 40.75 -47.07 -0.09
CA ILE A 17 39.36 -47.41 -0.47
C ILE A 17 38.36 -46.63 0.39
N ILE A 18 38.62 -46.48 1.69
CA ILE A 18 37.76 -45.69 2.59
C ILE A 18 37.82 -44.21 2.21
N SER A 19 38.99 -43.67 1.87
CA SER A 19 39.16 -42.28 1.42
C SER A 19 38.46 -42.02 0.07
N ILE A 20 38.59 -42.94 -0.89
CA ILE A 20 37.88 -42.88 -2.18
C ILE A 20 36.36 -43.00 -1.95
N GLY A 21 35.92 -43.89 -1.07
CA GLY A 21 34.52 -44.02 -0.69
C GLY A 21 33.97 -42.75 -0.04
N TYR A 22 34.75 -42.11 0.83
CA TYR A 22 34.39 -40.84 1.48
C TYR A 22 34.31 -39.68 0.48
N LEU A 23 35.27 -39.60 -0.46
CA LEU A 23 35.26 -38.62 -1.55
C LEU A 23 34.10 -38.84 -2.53
N LEU A 24 33.74 -40.09 -2.81
CA LEU A 24 32.55 -40.44 -3.61
C LEU A 24 31.24 -40.12 -2.86
N LEU A 25 31.20 -40.26 -1.54
CA LEU A 25 30.05 -39.87 -0.72
C LEU A 25 29.91 -38.34 -0.60
N GLN A 26 31.00 -37.60 -0.55
CA GLN A 26 30.97 -36.13 -0.60
C GLN A 26 30.58 -35.58 -1.98
N SER A 27 30.82 -36.32 -3.07
CA SER A 27 30.43 -35.90 -4.42
C SER A 27 28.98 -36.24 -4.77
N VAL A 28 28.33 -37.11 -4.00
CA VAL A 28 26.92 -37.46 -4.15
C VAL A 28 26.07 -36.53 -3.29
N ASP A 29 25.33 -35.64 -3.93
CA ASP A 29 24.35 -34.77 -3.30
C ASP A 29 23.14 -35.60 -2.82
N LEU A 30 23.27 -36.16 -1.61
CA LEU A 30 22.25 -36.95 -0.92
C LEU A 30 20.92 -36.20 -0.76
N GLN A 31 20.96 -34.87 -0.73
CA GLN A 31 19.78 -34.01 -0.67
C GLN A 31 19.00 -34.09 -1.98
N ARG A 32 19.71 -34.00 -3.11
CA ARG A 32 19.14 -34.15 -4.46
C ARG A 32 18.53 -35.52 -4.73
N ILE A 33 19.14 -36.60 -4.22
CA ILE A 33 18.59 -37.97 -4.36
C ILE A 33 17.33 -38.15 -3.52
N ARG A 34 17.31 -37.62 -2.29
CA ARG A 34 16.13 -37.64 -1.42
C ARG A 34 14.97 -36.86 -2.01
N GLU A 35 15.24 -35.71 -2.62
CA GLU A 35 14.25 -34.90 -3.36
C GLU A 35 13.74 -35.56 -4.65
N LEU A 36 14.54 -36.42 -5.30
CA LEU A 36 14.11 -37.20 -6.47
C LEU A 36 13.22 -38.38 -6.07
N LEU A 37 13.47 -39.01 -4.92
CA LEU A 37 12.71 -40.15 -4.41
C LEU A 37 11.34 -39.76 -3.81
N HIS A 38 11.17 -38.51 -3.36
CA HIS A 38 9.90 -37.95 -2.86
C HIS A 38 9.28 -36.89 -3.80
N ASP A 39 9.55 -36.98 -5.10
CA ASP A 39 9.12 -35.97 -6.07
C ASP A 39 7.66 -36.15 -6.52
N SER A 40 6.72 -35.73 -5.67
CA SER A 40 5.28 -35.72 -5.95
C SER A 40 4.79 -34.46 -6.65
N GLU A 41 5.66 -33.48 -6.94
CA GLU A 41 5.24 -32.21 -7.50
C GLU A 41 4.84 -32.36 -8.97
N LYS A 42 3.65 -31.84 -9.29
CA LYS A 42 3.06 -31.86 -10.63
C LYS A 42 3.09 -30.45 -11.23
N PHE A 43 3.50 -30.38 -12.50
CA PHE A 43 3.68 -29.12 -13.23
C PHE A 43 2.68 -28.96 -14.38
N ASP A 44 1.60 -29.72 -14.39
CA ASP A 44 0.49 -29.50 -15.31
C ASP A 44 -0.31 -28.25 -14.91
N LEU A 45 -1.05 -27.69 -15.86
CA LEU A 45 -1.76 -26.43 -15.68
C LEU A 45 -2.76 -26.45 -14.52
N GLU A 46 -3.46 -27.56 -14.31
CA GLU A 46 -4.46 -27.67 -13.23
C GLU A 46 -3.77 -27.73 -11.86
N SER A 47 -2.68 -28.48 -11.74
CA SER A 47 -1.85 -28.49 -10.53
C SER A 47 -1.28 -27.11 -10.21
N LEU A 48 -0.84 -26.33 -11.21
CA LEU A 48 -0.33 -24.97 -11.00
C LEU A 48 -1.43 -24.00 -10.54
N LYS A 49 -2.62 -24.05 -11.15
CA LYS A 49 -3.78 -23.24 -10.72
C LYS A 49 -4.20 -23.57 -9.29
N GLN A 50 -4.22 -24.85 -8.95
CA GLN A 50 -4.57 -25.31 -7.60
C GLN A 50 -3.57 -24.79 -6.57
N ALA A 51 -2.27 -24.88 -6.86
CA ALA A 51 -1.22 -24.32 -6.01
C ALA A 51 -1.37 -22.80 -5.82
N SER A 52 -1.74 -22.06 -6.88
CA SER A 52 -2.03 -20.62 -6.79
C SER A 52 -3.18 -20.32 -5.83
N LEU A 53 -4.26 -21.10 -5.87
CA LEU A 53 -5.39 -20.95 -4.95
C LEU A 53 -4.99 -21.23 -3.50
N GLU A 54 -4.16 -22.25 -3.26
CA GLU A 54 -3.64 -22.59 -1.93
C GLU A 54 -2.75 -21.46 -1.39
N ILE A 55 -1.83 -20.96 -2.20
CA ILE A 55 -0.94 -19.86 -1.82
C ILE A 55 -1.72 -18.58 -1.57
N ARG A 56 -2.74 -18.27 -2.39
CA ARG A 56 -3.61 -17.11 -2.15
C ARG A 56 -4.28 -17.17 -0.78
N LYS A 57 -4.73 -18.37 -0.36
CA LYS A 57 -5.30 -18.56 0.98
C LYS A 57 -4.24 -18.42 2.07
N GLU A 58 -3.04 -18.94 1.83
CA GLU A 58 -1.93 -18.90 2.77
C GLU A 58 -1.44 -17.47 3.03
N ILE A 59 -1.23 -16.68 1.97
CA ILE A 59 -0.75 -15.29 2.05
C ILE A 59 -1.87 -14.26 2.26
N HIS A 60 -3.09 -14.71 2.55
CA HIS A 60 -4.19 -13.81 2.81
C HIS A 60 -3.90 -12.96 4.06
N TYR A 61 -4.15 -11.65 3.98
CA TYR A 61 -3.75 -10.68 4.99
C TYR A 61 -4.31 -10.98 6.40
N THR A 62 -5.44 -11.68 6.50
CA THR A 62 -6.04 -12.09 7.79
C THR A 62 -5.20 -13.07 8.59
N ASN A 63 -4.23 -13.74 7.95
CA ASN A 63 -3.38 -14.73 8.60
C ASN A 63 -2.19 -14.10 9.32
N TYR A 64 -1.93 -12.82 9.11
CA TYR A 64 -0.81 -12.10 9.70
C TYR A 64 -1.28 -11.37 10.96
N LEU A 65 -0.80 -11.83 12.10
CA LEU A 65 -1.07 -11.25 13.41
C LEU A 65 0.15 -10.48 13.91
N PHE A 66 -0.09 -9.59 14.88
CA PHE A 66 0.98 -8.84 15.52
C PHE A 66 1.94 -9.78 16.27
N SER A 67 3.20 -9.82 15.85
CA SER A 67 4.22 -10.72 16.40
C SER A 67 4.57 -10.43 17.86
N GLY A 68 4.31 -9.21 18.34
CA GLY A 68 4.54 -8.82 19.74
C GLY A 68 3.44 -9.30 20.71
N TYR A 69 2.37 -9.90 20.21
CA TYR A 69 1.21 -10.28 21.03
C TYR A 69 1.55 -11.31 22.12
N ASP A 70 2.28 -12.37 21.76
CA ASP A 70 2.61 -13.45 22.69
C ASP A 70 3.56 -12.97 23.80
N ASN A 71 4.58 -12.20 23.44
CA ASN A 71 5.54 -11.65 24.41
C ASN A 71 4.86 -10.68 25.41
N PHE A 72 3.88 -9.90 24.92
CA PHE A 72 3.10 -9.02 25.77
C PHE A 72 2.18 -9.81 26.73
N THR A 73 1.43 -10.78 26.22
CA THR A 73 0.47 -11.55 27.03
C THR A 73 1.14 -12.45 28.07
N GLN A 74 2.33 -12.99 27.77
CA GLN A 74 3.11 -13.82 28.72
C GLN A 74 3.54 -13.09 29.99
N GLN A 75 3.54 -11.75 30.02
CA GLN A 75 3.87 -10.98 31.22
C GLN A 75 2.75 -10.93 32.26
N PHE A 76 1.54 -11.35 31.88
CA PHE A 76 0.37 -11.32 32.75
C PHE A 76 -0.01 -12.76 33.12
N SER A 77 -0.18 -13.01 34.41
CA SER A 77 -0.60 -14.32 34.92
C SER A 77 -1.99 -14.73 34.46
N ASP A 78 -2.85 -13.74 34.26
CA ASP A 78 -4.26 -13.90 33.90
C ASP A 78 -4.81 -12.62 33.24
N GLU A 79 -5.98 -12.76 32.60
CA GLU A 79 -6.66 -11.67 31.89
C GLU A 79 -7.12 -10.55 32.84
N GLU A 80 -7.35 -10.86 34.12
CA GLU A 80 -7.83 -9.89 35.11
C GLU A 80 -6.72 -8.89 35.48
N THR A 81 -5.51 -9.40 35.72
CA THR A 81 -4.29 -8.61 35.96
C THR A 81 -4.01 -7.71 34.77
N LEU A 82 -4.15 -8.24 33.55
CA LEU A 82 -4.06 -7.43 32.34
C LEU A 82 -5.11 -6.32 32.35
N LYS A 83 -6.38 -6.59 32.64
CA LYS A 83 -7.45 -5.57 32.67
C LYS A 83 -7.19 -4.49 33.72
N GLN A 84 -6.73 -4.86 34.91
CA GLN A 84 -6.45 -3.96 36.03
C GLN A 84 -5.21 -3.07 35.81
N THR A 85 -4.22 -3.55 35.04
CA THR A 85 -3.01 -2.77 34.74
C THR A 85 -3.34 -1.47 34.01
N SER A 86 -2.70 -0.37 34.41
CA SER A 86 -2.96 0.94 33.81
C SER A 86 -2.59 0.96 32.31
N LEU A 87 -3.23 1.84 31.54
CA LEU A 87 -2.88 2.00 30.12
C LEU A 87 -1.44 2.50 29.97
N ASN A 88 -0.94 3.35 30.88
CA ASN A 88 0.46 3.82 30.85
C ASN A 88 1.43 2.65 30.92
N ASP A 89 1.23 1.76 31.89
CA ASP A 89 2.13 0.63 32.12
C ASP A 89 2.08 -0.36 30.95
N LYS A 90 0.88 -0.62 30.41
CA LYS A 90 0.72 -1.42 29.19
C LYS A 90 1.49 -0.83 28.00
N CYS A 91 1.37 0.49 27.79
CA CYS A 91 2.06 1.17 26.70
C CYS A 91 3.58 1.09 26.88
N LYS A 92 4.10 1.41 28.07
CA LYS A 92 5.53 1.28 28.38
C LYS A 92 6.03 -0.14 28.11
N LEU A 93 5.29 -1.14 28.60
CA LEU A 93 5.64 -2.54 28.43
C LEU A 93 5.73 -2.94 26.95
N VAL A 94 4.68 -2.68 26.17
CA VAL A 94 4.62 -3.02 24.74
C VAL A 94 5.79 -2.41 23.97
N PHE A 95 6.01 -1.10 24.12
CA PHE A 95 7.02 -0.39 23.34
C PHE A 95 8.45 -0.75 23.75
N THR A 96 8.69 -0.97 25.04
CA THR A 96 10.01 -1.42 25.54
C THR A 96 10.33 -2.84 25.08
N GLN A 97 9.39 -3.78 25.21
CA GLN A 97 9.57 -5.15 24.71
C GLN A 97 9.77 -5.20 23.19
N TRP A 98 9.00 -4.38 22.46
CA TRP A 98 9.13 -4.30 21.01
C TRP A 98 10.52 -3.80 20.62
N LYS A 99 11.01 -2.75 21.30
CA LYS A 99 12.35 -2.21 21.08
C LYS A 99 13.45 -3.24 21.35
N GLU A 100 13.32 -4.04 22.41
CA GLU A 100 14.30 -5.07 22.75
C GLU A 100 14.32 -6.22 21.75
N SER A 101 13.13 -6.67 21.31
CA SER A 101 13.00 -7.77 20.35
C SER A 101 13.30 -7.36 18.90
N HIS A 102 13.06 -6.10 18.54
CA HIS A 102 13.19 -5.57 17.18
C HIS A 102 13.95 -4.23 17.17
N PRO A 103 15.26 -4.22 17.46
CA PRO A 103 16.04 -2.99 17.54
C PRO A 103 16.08 -2.21 16.22
N ASP A 104 16.08 -2.92 15.09
CA ASP A 104 16.13 -2.36 13.72
C ASP A 104 14.73 -2.01 13.16
N PHE A 105 13.70 -1.97 14.01
CA PHE A 105 12.35 -1.64 13.58
C PHE A 105 12.24 -0.15 13.22
N GLU A 106 11.99 0.12 11.94
CA GLU A 106 11.74 1.46 11.41
C GLU A 106 10.88 1.39 10.13
N PHE A 107 10.36 2.55 9.72
CA PHE A 107 9.64 2.70 8.47
C PHE A 107 10.51 2.34 7.27
N LYS A 108 10.08 1.35 6.48
CA LYS A 108 10.76 0.89 5.27
C LYS A 108 10.14 1.50 4.02
N THR A 109 10.97 2.05 3.14
CA THR A 109 10.56 2.57 1.83
C THR A 109 10.51 1.49 0.75
N PHE A 110 11.06 0.29 1.02
CA PHE A 110 11.16 -0.83 0.08
C PHE A 110 11.71 -0.41 -1.29
N GLU A 111 12.74 0.46 -1.26
CA GLU A 111 13.34 1.03 -2.46
C GLU A 111 13.99 -0.01 -3.37
N PRO A 112 14.72 -1.02 -2.88
CA PRO A 112 15.20 -2.09 -3.72
C PRO A 112 14.03 -2.96 -4.20
N GLU A 113 13.95 -3.21 -5.51
CA GLU A 113 12.87 -4.02 -6.10
C GLU A 113 12.79 -5.42 -5.48
N TYR A 114 13.93 -5.98 -5.08
CA TYR A 114 13.99 -7.30 -4.46
C TYR A 114 13.41 -7.38 -3.05
N GLU A 115 13.09 -6.26 -2.40
CA GLU A 115 12.45 -6.23 -1.07
C GLU A 115 10.93 -6.00 -1.17
N ARG A 116 10.42 -5.72 -2.37
CA ARG A 116 9.01 -5.38 -2.58
C ARG A 116 8.13 -6.62 -2.53
N TYR A 117 6.90 -6.41 -2.07
CA TYR A 117 5.83 -7.39 -2.23
C TYR A 117 5.63 -7.72 -3.70
N ASP A 118 5.62 -9.02 -4.02
CA ASP A 118 5.40 -9.48 -5.37
C ASP A 118 3.91 -9.71 -5.64
N LYS A 119 3.33 -8.88 -6.51
CA LYS A 119 1.91 -8.98 -6.92
C LYS A 119 1.59 -10.24 -7.74
N SER A 120 2.59 -11.03 -8.10
CA SER A 120 2.44 -12.33 -8.78
C SER A 120 2.72 -13.50 -7.85
N SER A 121 3.02 -13.25 -6.57
CA SER A 121 3.28 -14.31 -5.59
C SER A 121 2.11 -15.27 -5.38
N ASP A 122 0.88 -14.92 -5.76
CA ASP A 122 -0.28 -15.81 -5.72
C ASP A 122 -0.65 -16.41 -7.09
N ARG A 123 0.20 -16.25 -8.12
CA ARG A 123 -0.09 -16.64 -9.52
C ARG A 123 1.03 -17.54 -10.08
N LYS A 124 1.17 -18.74 -9.50
CA LYS A 124 2.16 -19.77 -9.90
C LYS A 124 2.08 -20.08 -11.39
N GLU A 125 0.87 -20.21 -11.95
CA GLU A 125 0.68 -20.53 -13.37
C GLU A 125 1.22 -19.44 -14.31
N LEU A 126 1.01 -18.17 -13.97
CA LEU A 126 1.52 -17.04 -14.75
C LEU A 126 3.04 -16.93 -14.60
N PHE A 127 3.56 -17.11 -13.39
CA PHE A 127 5.00 -17.14 -13.14
C PHE A 127 5.70 -18.22 -13.96
N PHE A 128 5.17 -19.44 -13.96
CA PHE A 128 5.69 -20.54 -14.79
C PHE A 128 5.65 -20.19 -16.27
N LYS A 129 4.53 -19.66 -16.77
CA LYS A 129 4.38 -19.24 -18.18
C LYS A 129 5.45 -18.21 -18.57
N GLU A 130 5.70 -17.22 -17.72
CA GLU A 130 6.72 -16.19 -17.97
C GLU A 130 8.13 -16.74 -17.97
N ARG A 131 8.49 -17.57 -16.98
CA ARG A 131 9.82 -18.20 -16.90
C ARG A 131 10.09 -19.16 -18.05
N ILE A 132 9.11 -19.97 -18.43
CA ILE A 132 9.20 -20.88 -19.58
C ILE A 132 9.41 -20.07 -20.88
N ASN A 133 8.69 -18.96 -21.06
CA ASN A 133 8.88 -18.08 -22.22
C ASN A 133 10.28 -17.45 -22.26
N GLN A 134 10.85 -17.08 -21.10
CA GLN A 134 12.22 -16.57 -21.00
C GLN A 134 13.26 -17.65 -21.35
N LEU A 135 13.08 -18.88 -20.87
CA LEU A 135 13.93 -20.02 -21.21
C LEU A 135 13.86 -20.33 -22.71
N ARG A 136 12.65 -20.35 -23.29
CA ARG A 136 12.45 -20.55 -24.73
C ARG A 136 13.17 -19.50 -25.56
N LYS A 137 13.00 -18.21 -25.22
CA LYS A 137 13.69 -17.11 -25.92
C LYS A 137 15.22 -17.22 -25.80
N ARG A 138 15.76 -17.66 -24.66
CA ARG A 138 17.21 -17.91 -24.49
C ARG A 138 17.67 -19.07 -25.35
N PHE A 139 16.91 -20.15 -25.38
CA PHE A 139 17.20 -21.33 -26.20
C PHE A 139 17.20 -21.02 -27.70
N GLU A 140 16.20 -20.29 -28.20
CA GLU A 140 16.07 -19.90 -29.61
C GLU A 140 17.15 -18.92 -30.08
N LYS A 141 17.69 -18.10 -29.18
CA LYS A 141 18.80 -17.17 -29.48
C LYS A 141 20.15 -17.86 -29.61
N ASP A 142 20.32 -19.04 -29.02
CA ASP A 142 21.57 -19.79 -29.11
C ASP A 142 21.72 -20.40 -30.51
N SER A 143 22.76 -19.98 -31.23
CA SER A 143 23.03 -20.43 -32.59
C SER A 143 23.25 -21.94 -32.69
N ASN A 144 23.65 -22.60 -31.59
CA ASN A 144 23.84 -24.04 -31.52
C ASN A 144 22.52 -24.83 -31.48
N ASN A 145 21.38 -24.16 -31.28
CA ASN A 145 20.06 -24.78 -31.12
C ASN A 145 19.11 -24.50 -32.29
N LYS A 146 19.59 -23.92 -33.40
CA LYS A 146 18.76 -23.57 -34.58
C LYS A 146 17.88 -24.70 -35.12
N ASN A 147 18.31 -25.96 -34.96
CA ASN A 147 17.59 -27.14 -35.45
C ASN A 147 17.02 -28.02 -34.32
N LYS A 148 17.04 -27.56 -33.06
CA LYS A 148 16.55 -28.33 -31.91
C LYS A 148 15.19 -27.80 -31.46
N GLN A 149 14.31 -28.70 -31.02
CA GLN A 149 13.04 -28.31 -30.41
C GLN A 149 13.25 -27.96 -28.94
N PHE A 150 12.68 -26.83 -28.50
CA PHE A 150 12.65 -26.48 -27.08
C PHE A 150 11.83 -27.52 -26.31
N THR A 151 12.46 -28.17 -25.34
CA THR A 151 11.81 -29.08 -24.40
C THR A 151 12.18 -28.63 -22.99
N LEU A 152 11.19 -28.63 -22.10
CA LEU A 152 11.38 -28.21 -20.72
C LEU A 152 11.77 -29.44 -19.90
N SER A 153 12.91 -29.40 -19.23
CA SER A 153 13.31 -30.52 -18.37
C SER A 153 12.56 -30.48 -17.04
N ARG A 154 12.45 -31.63 -16.35
CA ARG A 154 11.87 -31.66 -15.00
C ARG A 154 12.72 -30.87 -13.99
N GLN A 155 14.03 -30.79 -14.22
CA GLN A 155 14.92 -29.94 -13.42
C GLN A 155 14.58 -28.45 -13.61
N ASP A 156 14.31 -28.00 -14.83
CA ASP A 156 13.90 -26.62 -15.09
C ASP A 156 12.60 -26.28 -14.36
N ASN A 157 11.62 -27.18 -14.40
CA ASN A 157 10.36 -27.01 -13.65
C ASN A 157 10.59 -26.87 -12.14
N LYS A 158 11.48 -27.69 -11.56
CA LYS A 158 11.83 -27.58 -10.13
C LYS A 158 12.51 -26.26 -9.81
N THR A 159 13.47 -25.84 -10.64
CA THR A 159 14.15 -24.55 -10.45
C THR A 159 13.15 -23.40 -10.49
N ILE A 160 12.22 -23.40 -11.45
CA ILE A 160 11.15 -22.39 -11.53
C ILE A 160 10.25 -22.45 -10.29
N SER A 161 9.93 -23.65 -9.78
CA SER A 161 9.14 -23.80 -8.56
C SER A 161 9.85 -23.25 -7.32
N GLN A 162 11.15 -23.53 -7.18
CA GLN A 162 11.99 -23.02 -6.10
C GLN A 162 12.08 -21.50 -6.14
N GLU A 163 12.38 -20.92 -7.31
CA GLU A 163 12.34 -19.47 -7.53
C GLU A 163 10.98 -18.90 -7.10
N TYR A 164 9.88 -19.50 -7.56
CA TYR A 164 8.54 -19.03 -7.19
C TYR A 164 8.30 -19.07 -5.67
N MET A 165 8.75 -20.12 -4.97
CA MET A 165 8.63 -20.20 -3.50
C MET A 165 9.49 -19.16 -2.78
N GLU A 166 10.64 -18.77 -3.31
CA GLU A 166 11.43 -17.64 -2.78
C GLU A 166 10.64 -16.32 -2.90
N HIS A 167 9.99 -16.09 -4.04
CA HIS A 167 9.11 -14.94 -4.27
C HIS A 167 7.92 -14.94 -3.28
N VAL A 168 7.31 -16.10 -3.02
CA VAL A 168 6.23 -16.26 -2.02
C VAL A 168 6.72 -15.95 -0.61
N ASN A 169 7.85 -16.52 -0.19
CA ASN A 169 8.41 -16.31 1.14
C ASN A 169 8.79 -14.85 1.38
N ARG A 170 9.34 -14.18 0.36
CA ARG A 170 9.56 -12.74 0.41
C ARG A 170 8.26 -11.97 0.65
N SER A 171 7.21 -12.26 -0.13
CA SER A 171 5.90 -11.61 0.05
C SER A 171 5.34 -11.84 1.45
N LYS A 172 5.49 -13.04 2.01
CA LYS A 172 5.08 -13.34 3.40
C LYS A 172 5.80 -12.47 4.42
N ASN A 173 7.12 -12.30 4.27
CA ASN A 173 7.90 -11.44 5.17
C ASN A 173 7.46 -9.97 5.10
N VAL A 174 7.17 -9.47 3.90
CA VAL A 174 6.64 -8.11 3.72
C VAL A 174 5.27 -7.97 4.37
N LEU A 175 4.37 -8.93 4.17
CA LEU A 175 3.03 -8.91 4.78
C LEU A 175 3.08 -8.99 6.31
N GLN A 176 3.95 -9.82 6.89
CA GLN A 176 4.16 -9.88 8.33
C GLN A 176 4.68 -8.55 8.86
N PHE A 177 5.69 -7.96 8.21
CA PHE A 177 6.20 -6.64 8.57
C PHE A 177 5.10 -5.57 8.50
N MET A 178 4.24 -5.61 7.48
CA MET A 178 3.12 -4.66 7.36
C MET A 178 2.11 -4.83 8.50
N ALA A 179 1.75 -6.06 8.87
CA ALA A 179 0.85 -6.34 9.99
C ALA A 179 1.43 -5.80 11.30
N ASP A 180 2.73 -6.02 11.52
CA ASP A 180 3.44 -5.52 12.69
C ASP A 180 3.53 -3.99 12.71
N PHE A 181 3.91 -3.39 11.59
CA PHE A 181 4.03 -1.94 11.45
C PHE A 181 2.69 -1.23 11.68
N VAL A 182 1.60 -1.71 11.07
CA VAL A 182 0.26 -1.15 11.27
C VAL A 182 -0.22 -1.35 12.71
N SER A 183 0.07 -2.49 13.32
CA SER A 183 -0.27 -2.74 14.73
C SER A 183 0.48 -1.77 15.65
N MET A 184 1.76 -1.53 15.42
CA MET A 184 2.55 -0.54 16.16
C MET A 184 2.03 0.88 15.96
N MET A 185 1.62 1.28 14.74
CA MET A 185 0.97 2.57 14.52
C MET A 185 -0.35 2.72 15.29
N ARG A 186 -1.17 1.66 15.35
CA ARG A 186 -2.44 1.67 16.10
C ARG A 186 -2.20 1.77 17.61
N LEU A 187 -1.24 1.00 18.12
CA LEU A 187 -0.84 1.05 19.52
C LEU A 187 -0.27 2.43 19.87
N TYR A 188 0.53 3.01 18.97
CA TYR A 188 1.07 4.36 19.13
C TYR A 188 -0.05 5.39 19.30
N GLY A 189 -1.04 5.39 18.40
CA GLY A 189 -2.18 6.31 18.54
C GLY A 189 -2.96 6.12 19.84
N LYS A 190 -3.21 4.87 20.24
CA LYS A 190 -3.91 4.58 21.50
C LYS A 190 -3.11 4.98 22.75
N CYS A 191 -1.79 4.88 22.68
CA CYS A 191 -0.90 5.11 23.83
C CYS A 191 -0.53 6.57 24.04
N PHE A 192 -0.54 7.39 22.98
CA PHE A 192 0.05 8.72 23.04
C PHE A 192 -0.92 9.88 22.73
N PHE A 193 -2.08 9.64 22.14
CA PHE A 193 -2.97 10.74 21.76
C PHE A 193 -4.00 11.09 22.85
N GLY A 194 -4.29 12.39 23.00
CA GLY A 194 -5.42 12.88 23.78
C GLY A 194 -5.28 12.76 25.31
N ARG A 195 -4.05 12.62 25.81
CA ARG A 195 -3.77 12.38 27.24
C ARG A 195 -2.49 13.05 27.69
N GLU A 196 -2.34 13.26 28.99
CA GLU A 196 -1.08 13.68 29.57
C GLU A 196 -0.10 12.51 29.63
N LEU A 197 1.12 12.76 29.17
CA LEU A 197 2.21 11.79 29.15
C LEU A 197 3.20 12.10 30.27
N ASP A 198 3.59 11.06 31.01
CA ASP A 198 4.76 11.14 31.89
C ASP A 198 6.05 11.22 31.07
N ASP A 199 7.17 11.55 31.73
CA ASP A 199 8.43 11.82 31.04
C ASP A 199 8.99 10.59 30.31
N GLU A 200 8.71 9.39 30.82
CA GLU A 200 9.10 8.13 30.18
C GLU A 200 8.30 7.88 28.89
N LEU A 201 6.97 8.05 28.94
CA LEU A 201 6.11 7.94 27.77
C LEU A 201 6.42 9.01 26.72
N LYS A 202 6.78 10.23 27.13
CA LYS A 202 7.25 11.28 26.19
C LYS A 202 8.54 10.86 25.47
N SER A 203 9.47 10.20 26.17
CA SER A 203 10.69 9.69 25.56
C SER A 203 10.38 8.60 24.53
N ILE A 204 9.55 7.62 24.90
CA ILE A 204 9.10 6.54 23.99
C ILE A 204 8.36 7.13 22.79
N TYR A 205 7.47 8.09 23.02
CA TYR A 205 6.73 8.79 21.98
C TYR A 205 7.68 9.40 20.94
N ASN A 206 8.68 10.17 21.36
CA ASN A 206 9.62 10.84 20.46
C ASN A 206 10.47 9.84 19.66
N GLU A 207 10.91 8.75 20.31
CA GLU A 207 11.66 7.69 19.64
C GLU A 207 10.81 7.00 18.55
N PHE A 208 9.61 6.54 18.92
CA PHE A 208 8.73 5.84 17.97
C PHE A 208 8.13 6.77 16.93
N ARG A 209 7.98 8.07 17.20
CA ARG A 209 7.64 9.08 16.19
C ARG A 209 8.67 9.08 15.07
N GLY A 210 9.97 9.07 15.42
CA GLY A 210 11.06 9.02 14.47
C GLY A 210 11.08 7.73 13.64
N LYS A 211 10.75 6.59 14.27
CA LYS A 211 10.73 5.27 13.61
C LYS A 211 9.50 5.06 12.71
N LEU A 212 8.31 5.45 13.17
CA LEU A 212 7.04 5.21 12.48
C LEU A 212 6.73 6.28 11.42
N PHE A 213 7.06 7.54 11.69
CA PHE A 213 6.68 8.67 10.83
C PHE A 213 7.87 9.57 10.44
N PRO A 214 9.02 9.01 9.99
CA PRO A 214 10.19 9.82 9.63
C PRO A 214 9.95 10.73 8.42
N PHE A 215 8.94 10.40 7.61
CA PHE A 215 8.57 11.14 6.41
C PHE A 215 7.79 12.43 6.72
N ILE A 216 7.28 12.64 7.94
CA ILE A 216 6.49 13.82 8.28
C ILE A 216 7.41 14.97 8.68
N SER A 217 7.32 16.07 7.94
CA SER A 217 8.01 17.32 8.27
C SER A 217 7.22 18.13 9.33
N SER A 218 7.80 19.23 9.80
CA SER A 218 7.09 20.17 10.68
C SER A 218 6.08 21.06 9.94
N GLN A 219 6.13 21.13 8.61
CA GLN A 219 5.31 22.05 7.82
C GLN A 219 3.94 21.47 7.55
N ALA A 220 2.90 22.26 7.84
CA ALA A 220 1.53 21.92 7.48
C ALA A 220 1.27 22.17 5.97
N PRO A 221 0.27 21.50 5.39
CA PRO A 221 -0.16 21.73 4.02
C PRO A 221 -0.62 23.16 3.80
N LYS A 222 -0.51 23.62 2.55
CA LYS A 222 -1.04 24.90 2.12
C LYS A 222 -2.34 24.71 1.35
N PHE A 223 -3.38 25.38 1.79
CA PHE A 223 -4.72 25.32 1.24
C PHE A 223 -5.00 26.55 0.37
N ARG A 224 -5.77 26.38 -0.70
CA ARG A 224 -6.24 27.48 -1.55
C ARG A 224 -7.62 27.14 -2.11
N LYS A 225 -8.62 28.01 -1.91
CA LYS A 225 -9.95 27.80 -2.47
C LYS A 225 -9.97 28.08 -3.97
N SER A 226 -10.87 27.43 -4.69
CA SER A 226 -11.07 27.68 -6.12
C SER A 226 -11.44 29.14 -6.38
N GLY A 227 -10.76 29.77 -7.33
CA GLY A 227 -10.96 31.20 -7.64
C GLY A 227 -10.21 32.18 -6.74
N GLU A 228 -9.56 31.70 -5.67
CA GLU A 228 -8.73 32.53 -4.79
C GLU A 228 -7.25 32.39 -5.15
N THR A 229 -6.48 33.45 -4.93
CA THR A 229 -5.01 33.46 -5.12
C THR A 229 -4.23 33.25 -3.84
N GLU A 230 -4.83 33.54 -2.68
CA GLU A 230 -4.16 33.47 -1.40
C GLU A 230 -4.12 32.04 -0.86
N GLU A 231 -2.92 31.59 -0.49
CA GLU A 231 -2.72 30.33 0.21
C GLU A 231 -2.88 30.54 1.72
N PHE A 232 -3.39 29.52 2.42
CA PHE A 232 -3.55 29.53 3.86
C PHE A 232 -3.10 28.23 4.52
N GLY A 233 -2.81 28.30 5.83
CA GLY A 233 -2.44 27.13 6.64
C GLY A 233 -3.63 26.22 6.96
N TRP A 234 -3.37 25.16 7.72
CA TRP A 234 -4.38 24.22 8.19
C TRP A 234 -5.48 24.94 8.99
N PRO A 235 -6.77 24.83 8.59
CA PRO A 235 -7.85 25.49 9.29
C PRO A 235 -8.15 24.81 10.63
N ILE A 236 -8.18 25.60 11.70
CA ILE A 236 -8.59 25.16 13.04
C ILE A 236 -9.99 25.68 13.30
N TYR A 237 -10.89 24.79 13.70
CA TYR A 237 -12.29 25.13 13.94
C TYR A 237 -12.64 25.03 15.42
N ASP A 238 -13.47 25.96 15.89
CA ASP A 238 -14.13 25.86 17.20
C ASP A 238 -15.25 24.80 17.21
N ASN A 239 -16.01 24.74 18.30
CA ASN A 239 -17.14 23.83 18.46
C ASN A 239 -18.36 24.22 17.61
N GLU A 240 -18.40 25.45 17.08
CA GLU A 240 -19.46 25.98 16.22
C GLU A 240 -19.09 25.91 14.73
N ASN A 241 -17.97 25.26 14.40
CA ASN A 241 -17.38 25.14 13.06
C ASN A 241 -16.92 26.47 12.43
N ASN A 242 -16.63 27.49 13.24
CA ASN A 242 -15.99 28.72 12.77
C ASN A 242 -14.46 28.53 12.75
N ILE A 243 -13.81 29.09 11.74
CA ILE A 243 -12.34 29.08 11.65
C ILE A 243 -11.79 30.09 12.65
N ILE A 244 -11.06 29.61 13.66
CA ILE A 244 -10.45 30.42 14.71
C ILE A 244 -8.97 30.71 14.46
N ASP A 245 -8.28 29.83 13.72
CA ASP A 245 -6.85 29.95 13.44
C ASP A 245 -6.48 29.19 12.17
N ARG A 246 -5.31 29.51 11.60
CA ARG A 246 -4.73 28.85 10.43
C ARG A 246 -3.25 28.55 10.70
N LYS A 247 -2.92 27.28 10.94
CA LYS A 247 -1.56 26.86 11.30
C LYS A 247 -0.73 26.49 10.08
N THR A 248 0.46 27.06 9.96
CA THR A 248 1.43 26.73 8.89
C THR A 248 2.40 25.62 9.28
N GLU A 249 2.41 25.23 10.56
CA GLU A 249 3.27 24.20 11.12
C GLU A 249 2.48 23.31 12.08
N PHE A 250 2.87 22.05 12.17
CA PHE A 250 2.23 21.03 13.00
C PHE A 250 2.62 21.10 14.49
N GLY A 251 3.69 21.81 14.82
CA GLY A 251 4.27 21.81 16.17
C GLY A 251 4.94 20.47 16.51
N ASP A 252 5.01 20.17 17.82
CA ASP A 252 5.76 19.02 18.35
C ASP A 252 5.13 17.67 18.00
N ASN A 253 3.80 17.62 17.84
CA ASN A 253 3.04 16.39 17.63
C ASN A 253 2.20 16.40 16.34
N PRO A 254 2.81 16.17 15.16
CA PRO A 254 2.09 16.22 13.89
C PRO A 254 0.93 15.23 13.76
N ILE A 255 1.10 13.98 14.19
CA ILE A 255 0.02 12.99 14.03
C ILE A 255 -1.18 13.33 14.93
N GLU A 256 -0.92 13.71 16.19
CA GLU A 256 -1.97 14.12 17.11
C GLU A 256 -2.65 15.39 16.63
N PHE A 257 -1.88 16.34 16.07
CA PHE A 257 -2.43 17.55 15.45
C PHE A 257 -3.39 17.19 14.33
N LEU A 258 -2.99 16.31 13.40
CA LEU A 258 -3.83 15.89 12.28
C LEU A 258 -5.11 15.22 12.78
N GLN A 259 -5.00 14.31 13.75
CA GLN A 259 -6.15 13.62 14.33
C GLN A 259 -7.14 14.59 14.99
N LYS A 260 -6.67 15.54 15.79
CA LYS A 260 -7.54 16.46 16.55
C LYS A 260 -8.19 17.54 15.68
N ASN A 261 -7.53 17.94 14.59
CA ASN A 261 -7.93 19.09 13.79
C ASN A 261 -8.47 18.72 12.40
N SER A 262 -8.70 17.43 12.14
CA SER A 262 -9.48 16.97 11.00
C SER A 262 -10.96 17.04 11.35
N LYS A 263 -11.79 17.66 10.49
CA LYS A 263 -13.22 17.88 10.76
C LYS A 263 -14.04 17.79 9.48
N GLY A 264 -15.26 17.26 9.63
CA GLY A 264 -16.26 17.19 8.57
C GLY A 264 -16.00 16.06 7.57
N LYS A 265 -16.84 16.02 6.54
CA LYS A 265 -16.80 14.97 5.51
C LYS A 265 -16.51 15.56 4.15
N GLY A 266 -15.75 14.86 3.32
CA GLY A 266 -15.46 15.35 1.97
C GLY A 266 -14.83 14.33 1.05
N ILE A 267 -14.66 14.75 -0.21
CA ILE A 267 -14.04 13.96 -1.26
C ILE A 267 -12.56 14.38 -1.36
N VAL A 268 -11.67 13.41 -1.37
CA VAL A 268 -10.23 13.62 -1.53
C VAL A 268 -9.78 13.02 -2.85
N ILE A 269 -9.09 13.81 -3.68
CA ILE A 269 -8.56 13.35 -4.97
C ILE A 269 -7.07 13.69 -5.02
N SER A 270 -6.23 12.66 -5.13
CA SER A 270 -4.78 12.83 -5.33
C SER A 270 -4.49 13.10 -6.81
N VAL A 271 -4.02 14.29 -7.17
CA VAL A 271 -3.83 14.69 -8.57
C VAL A 271 -2.41 15.16 -8.84
N SER A 272 -1.90 14.77 -10.02
CA SER A 272 -0.72 15.36 -10.64
C SER A 272 -1.08 15.85 -12.05
N THR A 273 -0.20 16.62 -12.71
CA THR A 273 -0.44 17.18 -14.05
C THR A 273 -1.00 16.16 -15.07
N ARG A 274 -0.52 14.91 -15.03
CA ARG A 274 -0.94 13.88 -16.00
C ARG A 274 -2.39 13.41 -15.83
N TYR A 275 -2.94 13.52 -14.63
CA TYR A 275 -4.30 13.06 -14.29
C TYR A 275 -5.32 14.20 -14.16
N ALA A 276 -4.88 15.45 -14.39
CA ALA A 276 -5.76 16.62 -14.24
C ALA A 276 -6.99 16.57 -15.17
N LYS A 277 -6.86 16.00 -16.38
CA LYS A 277 -7.99 15.82 -17.29
C LYS A 277 -9.01 14.80 -16.80
N ASP A 278 -8.54 13.72 -16.17
CA ASP A 278 -9.42 12.69 -15.62
C ASP A 278 -10.12 13.24 -14.38
N ALA A 279 -9.38 13.90 -13.47
CA ALA A 279 -9.96 14.58 -12.32
C ALA A 279 -11.00 15.63 -12.73
N MET A 280 -10.76 16.38 -13.82
CA MET A 280 -11.74 17.32 -14.39
C MET A 280 -13.02 16.59 -14.83
N ARG A 281 -12.91 15.42 -15.48
CA ARG A 281 -14.07 14.61 -15.88
C ARG A 281 -14.83 14.08 -14.67
N LEU A 282 -14.11 13.59 -13.66
CA LEU A 282 -14.70 13.17 -12.39
C LEU A 282 -15.47 14.32 -11.72
N ILE A 283 -14.90 15.53 -11.63
CA ILE A 283 -15.62 16.70 -11.10
C ILE A 283 -16.93 16.95 -11.86
N LYS A 284 -16.93 16.86 -13.19
CA LYS A 284 -18.16 17.00 -14.00
C LYS A 284 -19.19 15.90 -13.69
N ILE A 285 -18.74 14.66 -13.47
CA ILE A 285 -19.61 13.54 -13.08
C ILE A 285 -20.19 13.78 -11.67
N LEU A 286 -19.38 14.24 -10.71
CA LEU A 286 -19.83 14.57 -9.36
C LEU A 286 -20.92 15.66 -9.39
N ARG A 287 -20.77 16.66 -10.27
CA ARG A 287 -21.81 17.67 -10.53
C ARG A 287 -23.07 17.03 -11.13
N ALA A 288 -22.92 16.13 -12.10
CA ALA A 288 -24.04 15.42 -12.69
C ALA A 288 -24.83 14.58 -11.67
N LEU A 289 -24.15 14.11 -10.62
CA LEU A 289 -24.73 13.33 -9.51
C LEU A 289 -25.21 14.21 -8.35
N ASN A 290 -25.26 15.52 -8.53
CA ASN A 290 -25.68 16.51 -7.52
C ASN A 290 -24.82 16.51 -6.25
N ASN A 291 -23.52 16.18 -6.34
CA ASN A 291 -22.62 16.22 -5.20
C ASN A 291 -22.62 17.60 -4.52
N ARG A 292 -22.73 17.61 -3.19
CA ARG A 292 -22.63 18.78 -2.33
C ARG A 292 -21.49 18.69 -1.32
N LEU A 293 -20.78 17.56 -1.28
CA LEU A 293 -19.63 17.40 -0.41
C LEU A 293 -18.45 18.26 -0.91
N PRO A 294 -17.68 18.88 0.01
CA PRO A 294 -16.48 19.61 -0.37
C PRO A 294 -15.42 18.66 -0.94
N ILE A 295 -14.64 19.16 -1.91
CA ILE A 295 -13.63 18.40 -2.63
C ILE A 295 -12.24 18.99 -2.35
N GLN A 296 -11.31 18.14 -1.91
CA GLN A 296 -9.90 18.49 -1.76
C GLN A 296 -9.05 17.83 -2.84
N ILE A 297 -8.39 18.65 -3.67
CA ILE A 297 -7.39 18.22 -4.64
C ILE A 297 -6.03 18.28 -3.97
N ILE A 298 -5.47 17.11 -3.64
CA ILE A 298 -4.17 17.01 -2.99
C ILE A 298 -3.07 16.82 -4.04
N TYR A 299 -2.01 17.63 -3.98
CA TYR A 299 -0.92 17.62 -4.96
C TYR A 299 0.43 17.99 -4.34
N LYS A 300 1.54 17.63 -5.02
CA LYS A 300 2.93 17.85 -4.55
C LYS A 300 3.61 18.97 -5.32
N ASN A 301 2.89 20.08 -5.53
CA ASN A 301 3.33 21.19 -6.37
C ASN A 301 3.71 20.75 -7.81
N ASP A 302 3.07 19.69 -8.30
CA ASP A 302 3.31 19.02 -9.57
C ASP A 302 2.13 19.14 -10.55
N ILE A 303 1.28 20.15 -10.32
CA ILE A 303 0.19 20.56 -11.21
C ILE A 303 0.52 21.91 -11.85
N THR A 304 0.33 22.04 -13.16
CA THR A 304 0.54 23.31 -13.86
C THR A 304 -0.61 24.28 -13.61
N LYS A 305 -0.35 25.59 -13.70
CA LYS A 305 -1.38 26.63 -13.58
C LYS A 305 -2.58 26.40 -14.52
N LYS A 306 -2.30 26.04 -15.78
CA LYS A 306 -3.33 25.70 -16.77
C LYS A 306 -4.24 24.55 -16.33
N ASN A 307 -3.67 23.53 -15.68
CA ASN A 307 -4.44 22.39 -15.19
C ASN A 307 -5.22 22.72 -13.91
N ILE A 308 -4.70 23.62 -13.07
CA ILE A 308 -5.48 24.19 -11.96
C ILE A 308 -6.71 24.92 -12.52
N GLU A 309 -6.51 25.85 -13.45
CA GLU A 309 -7.59 26.62 -14.09
C GLU A 309 -8.64 25.69 -14.75
N LEU A 310 -8.19 24.57 -15.34
CA LEU A 310 -9.08 23.54 -15.90
C LEU A 310 -9.97 22.88 -14.83
N LEU A 311 -9.41 22.54 -13.68
CA LEU A 311 -10.16 21.94 -12.56
C LEU A 311 -11.12 22.94 -11.93
N GLU A 312 -10.68 24.19 -11.75
CA GLU A 312 -11.52 25.30 -11.27
C GLU A 312 -12.70 25.52 -12.21
N PHE A 313 -12.44 25.61 -13.53
CA PHE A 313 -13.48 25.73 -14.54
C PHE A 313 -14.50 24.59 -14.44
N ALA A 314 -14.07 23.34 -14.33
CA ALA A 314 -15.00 22.22 -14.20
C ALA A 314 -15.87 22.29 -12.94
N ALA A 315 -15.34 22.84 -11.84
CA ALA A 315 -16.05 22.97 -10.57
C ALA A 315 -17.10 24.09 -10.57
N VAL A 316 -16.83 25.22 -11.23
CA VAL A 316 -17.63 26.45 -11.10
C VAL A 316 -18.37 26.89 -12.37
N ALA A 317 -17.98 26.42 -13.55
CA ALA A 317 -18.59 26.85 -14.82
C ALA A 317 -20.09 26.54 -14.85
N THR A 318 -20.84 27.39 -15.55
CA THR A 318 -22.27 27.19 -15.80
C THR A 318 -22.50 25.95 -16.67
N PRO A 319 -23.69 25.31 -16.62
CA PRO A 319 -24.04 24.23 -17.53
C PRO A 319 -23.85 24.62 -19.01
N GLU A 320 -24.19 25.86 -19.37
CA GLU A 320 -24.02 26.42 -20.72
C GLU A 320 -22.55 26.40 -21.16
N GLU A 321 -21.63 26.86 -20.31
CA GLU A 321 -20.19 26.85 -20.58
C GLU A 321 -19.61 25.43 -20.58
N LEU A 322 -20.10 24.54 -19.71
CA LEU A 322 -19.64 23.16 -19.63
C LEU A 322 -20.02 22.35 -20.88
N PHE A 323 -21.20 22.63 -21.44
CA PHE A 323 -21.79 21.92 -22.56
C PHE A 323 -21.62 22.63 -23.91
N ASP A 324 -20.86 23.73 -23.94
CA ASP A 324 -20.58 24.47 -25.17
C ASP A 324 -19.96 23.54 -26.25
N PRO A 325 -20.61 23.40 -27.43
CA PRO A 325 -20.13 22.58 -28.54
C PRO A 325 -18.73 22.94 -29.03
N GLU A 326 -18.28 24.19 -28.91
CA GLU A 326 -16.91 24.57 -29.29
C GLU A 326 -15.86 24.02 -28.30
N THR A 327 -16.28 23.87 -27.04
CA THR A 327 -15.49 23.32 -25.95
C THR A 327 -15.50 21.78 -25.95
N ILE A 328 -16.60 21.15 -26.39
CA ILE A 328 -16.77 19.69 -26.51
C ILE A 328 -16.48 19.23 -27.95
N ARG A 329 -15.20 19.24 -28.37
CA ARG A 329 -14.83 18.74 -29.71
C ARG A 329 -15.04 17.23 -29.91
N ASP A 330 -15.04 16.46 -28.82
CA ASP A 330 -15.09 14.98 -28.86
C ASP A 330 -16.46 14.39 -28.41
N GLY A 331 -17.13 15.01 -27.43
CA GLY A 331 -18.38 14.47 -26.85
C GLY A 331 -19.65 14.66 -27.68
N ALA A 332 -19.75 15.75 -28.46
CA ALA A 332 -20.90 16.01 -29.33
C ALA A 332 -21.06 14.97 -30.45
N LYS A 333 -20.01 14.20 -30.75
CA LYS A 333 -20.03 13.09 -31.73
C LYS A 333 -20.48 11.76 -31.15
N PHE A 334 -20.40 11.56 -29.84
CA PHE A 334 -20.56 10.24 -29.24
C PHE A 334 -22.03 9.90 -28.96
N MET A 335 -22.85 10.88 -28.58
CA MET A 335 -24.30 10.73 -28.30
C MET A 335 -25.06 12.06 -28.50
N PRO A 336 -25.23 12.54 -29.74
CA PRO A 336 -25.92 13.81 -30.02
C PRO A 336 -27.36 13.85 -29.50
N GLU A 337 -28.01 12.70 -29.37
CA GLU A 337 -29.37 12.54 -28.84
C GLU A 337 -29.53 12.91 -27.37
N LEU A 338 -28.44 12.91 -26.58
CA LEU A 338 -28.53 13.24 -25.16
C LEU A 338 -28.88 14.71 -24.92
N ASN A 339 -28.55 15.60 -25.87
CA ASN A 339 -28.64 17.07 -25.79
C ASN A 339 -28.56 17.56 -24.33
N LEU A 340 -27.41 17.30 -23.69
CA LEU A 340 -27.28 17.42 -22.24
C LEU A 340 -27.64 18.82 -21.74
N LEU A 341 -27.37 19.87 -22.51
CA LEU A 341 -27.72 21.24 -22.16
C LEU A 341 -29.23 21.45 -21.99
N GLU A 342 -30.05 20.83 -22.85
CA GLU A 342 -31.50 20.94 -22.77
C GLU A 342 -32.13 19.91 -21.81
N HIS A 343 -31.48 18.76 -21.62
CA HIS A 343 -32.11 17.62 -20.96
C HIS A 343 -31.50 17.21 -19.62
N TYR A 344 -30.41 17.83 -19.16
CA TYR A 344 -29.77 17.41 -17.90
C TYR A 344 -30.73 17.39 -16.69
N LYS A 345 -31.66 18.35 -16.63
CA LYS A 345 -32.70 18.41 -15.58
C LYS A 345 -33.69 17.25 -15.66
N ASN A 346 -33.98 16.74 -16.86
CA ASN A 346 -34.86 15.58 -17.05
C ASN A 346 -34.24 14.30 -16.47
N TYR A 347 -32.91 14.24 -16.41
CA TYR A 347 -32.17 13.16 -15.77
C TYR A 347 -31.98 13.38 -14.26
N GLY A 348 -32.62 14.40 -13.67
CA GLY A 348 -32.54 14.70 -12.24
C GLY A 348 -31.25 15.40 -11.81
N SER A 349 -30.45 15.91 -12.75
CA SER A 349 -29.22 16.63 -12.44
C SER A 349 -29.45 18.15 -12.38
N GLU A 350 -28.78 18.81 -11.44
CA GLU A 350 -28.79 20.26 -11.24
C GLU A 350 -27.44 20.90 -11.61
N PHE A 351 -26.38 20.10 -11.76
CA PHE A 351 -25.00 20.58 -11.96
C PHE A 351 -24.56 21.67 -10.95
N PRO A 352 -24.69 21.44 -9.64
CA PRO A 352 -24.25 22.39 -8.60
C PRO A 352 -22.78 22.79 -8.76
N ILE A 353 -22.46 24.03 -8.38
CA ILE A 353 -21.08 24.47 -8.17
C ILE A 353 -20.45 23.61 -7.07
N GLN A 354 -19.21 23.18 -7.26
CA GLN A 354 -18.49 22.35 -6.29
C GLN A 354 -17.60 23.21 -5.39
N ASP A 355 -17.61 22.95 -4.08
CA ASP A 355 -16.64 23.55 -3.15
C ASP A 355 -15.28 22.87 -3.30
N LEU A 356 -14.43 23.44 -4.15
CA LEU A 356 -13.11 22.88 -4.48
C LEU A 356 -11.99 23.61 -3.72
N THR A 357 -11.14 22.83 -3.05
CA THR A 357 -9.95 23.31 -2.33
C THR A 357 -8.71 22.59 -2.82
N PHE A 358 -7.66 23.33 -3.18
CA PHE A 358 -6.36 22.80 -3.55
C PHE A 358 -5.49 22.70 -2.30
N VAL A 359 -4.85 21.55 -2.09
CA VAL A 359 -4.00 21.29 -0.92
C VAL A 359 -2.61 20.86 -1.38
N ASN A 360 -1.63 21.74 -1.17
CA ASN A 360 -0.25 21.49 -1.52
C ASN A 360 0.50 20.86 -0.34
N ILE A 361 0.93 19.62 -0.53
CA ILE A 361 1.61 18.81 0.50
C ILE A 361 3.12 18.69 0.27
N ALA A 362 3.69 19.43 -0.70
CA ALA A 362 5.11 19.31 -1.05
C ALA A 362 6.05 19.62 0.12
N GLY A 363 5.66 20.53 1.02
CA GLY A 363 6.43 20.88 2.23
C GLY A 363 6.28 19.88 3.37
N CYS A 364 5.23 19.06 3.36
CA CYS A 364 4.86 18.17 4.47
C CYS A 364 5.69 16.87 4.50
N VAL A 365 6.36 16.55 3.40
CA VAL A 365 7.23 15.37 3.31
C VAL A 365 8.67 15.79 3.56
N SER A 366 9.33 15.14 4.53
CA SER A 366 10.72 15.41 4.85
C SER A 366 11.64 15.08 3.65
N ARG A 367 12.73 15.83 3.50
CA ARG A 367 13.59 15.76 2.30
C ARG A 367 14.07 14.35 1.91
N PRO A 368 14.50 13.48 2.85
CA PRO A 368 14.95 12.13 2.52
C PRO A 368 13.85 11.25 1.88
N TYR A 369 12.58 11.52 2.19
CA TYR A 369 11.45 10.69 1.78
C TYR A 369 10.66 11.26 0.59
N ARG A 370 11.15 12.33 -0.04
CA ARG A 370 10.45 13.04 -1.13
C ARG A 370 10.06 12.12 -2.30
N PHE A 371 10.86 11.10 -2.57
CA PHE A 371 10.66 10.13 -3.65
C PHE A 371 10.13 8.77 -3.19
N SER A 372 9.96 8.58 -1.88
CA SER A 372 9.52 7.30 -1.30
C SER A 372 8.03 7.01 -1.47
N PHE A 373 7.26 8.00 -1.96
CA PHE A 373 5.82 7.88 -2.24
C PHE A 373 5.49 8.04 -3.75
N PRO A 374 5.95 7.13 -4.63
CA PRO A 374 5.63 7.17 -6.05
C PRO A 374 4.27 6.52 -6.37
N GLY A 375 3.58 7.06 -7.38
CA GLY A 375 2.35 6.45 -7.89
C GLY A 375 1.27 6.26 -6.82
N TYR A 376 0.85 5.02 -6.60
CA TYR A 376 -0.25 4.69 -5.68
C TYR A 376 -0.01 5.12 -4.23
N SER A 377 1.22 5.01 -3.71
CA SER A 377 1.51 5.34 -2.31
C SER A 377 1.35 6.83 -2.01
N ASN A 378 1.30 7.70 -3.02
CA ASN A 378 0.96 9.11 -2.85
C ASN A 378 -0.44 9.32 -2.26
N LYS A 379 -1.37 8.40 -2.52
CA LYS A 379 -2.73 8.46 -1.98
C LYS A 379 -2.75 8.40 -0.47
N ILE A 380 -1.80 7.69 0.15
CA ILE A 380 -1.66 7.63 1.62
C ILE A 380 -1.36 9.03 2.18
N LEU A 381 -0.50 9.81 1.50
CA LEU A 381 -0.25 11.19 1.89
C LEU A 381 -1.47 12.08 1.67
N ALA A 382 -2.26 11.81 0.62
CA ALA A 382 -3.49 12.54 0.36
C ALA A 382 -4.54 12.34 1.45
N MET A 383 -4.69 11.11 1.96
CA MET A 383 -5.54 10.85 3.11
C MET A 383 -5.00 11.54 4.38
N LEU A 384 -3.70 11.39 4.66
CA LEU A 384 -3.08 11.91 5.88
C LEU A 384 -3.15 13.45 5.99
N TYR A 385 -3.06 14.15 4.86
CA TYR A 385 -3.01 15.61 4.80
C TYR A 385 -4.32 16.25 4.32
N SER A 386 -5.40 15.48 4.24
CA SER A 386 -6.75 16.03 4.12
C SER A 386 -7.18 16.64 5.44
N SER A 387 -7.92 17.76 5.40
CA SER A 387 -8.48 18.36 6.60
C SER A 387 -9.81 17.73 7.03
N PHE A 388 -10.31 16.72 6.32
CA PHE A 388 -11.58 16.06 6.63
C PHE A 388 -11.37 14.93 7.63
N GLU A 389 -12.34 14.75 8.53
CA GLU A 389 -12.37 13.64 9.48
C GLU A 389 -12.83 12.35 8.79
N GLU A 390 -13.86 12.45 7.95
CA GLU A 390 -14.38 11.34 7.15
C GLU A 390 -14.15 11.64 5.67
N ILE A 391 -13.41 10.77 4.97
CA ILE A 391 -13.05 11.00 3.57
C ILE A 391 -13.71 9.99 2.63
N ILE A 392 -13.97 10.42 1.40
CA ILE A 392 -14.13 9.53 0.24
C ILE A 392 -12.91 9.75 -0.64
N LEU A 393 -11.98 8.79 -0.65
CA LEU A 393 -10.81 8.86 -1.51
C LEU A 393 -11.16 8.38 -2.93
N PHE A 394 -11.28 9.29 -3.90
CA PHE A 394 -11.44 8.92 -5.31
C PHE A 394 -10.12 8.99 -6.05
N ASP A 395 -9.92 8.01 -6.93
CA ASP A 395 -8.95 8.15 -8.00
C ASP A 395 -9.47 9.07 -9.10
N ALA A 396 -8.53 9.72 -9.81
CA ALA A 396 -8.88 10.71 -10.81
C ALA A 396 -9.68 10.13 -11.99
N ASP A 397 -9.57 8.82 -12.24
CA ASP A 397 -10.18 8.05 -13.33
C ASP A 397 -11.40 7.23 -12.89
N VAL A 398 -11.84 7.35 -11.63
CA VAL A 398 -13.08 6.71 -11.16
C VAL A 398 -14.31 7.39 -11.76
N VAL A 399 -15.34 6.59 -12.03
CA VAL A 399 -16.65 7.06 -12.51
C VAL A 399 -17.72 6.58 -11.52
N PRO A 400 -18.08 7.38 -10.50
CA PRO A 400 -19.16 7.02 -9.59
C PRO A 400 -20.50 7.02 -10.36
N THR A 401 -21.40 6.13 -9.96
CA THR A 401 -22.74 5.97 -10.57
C THR A 401 -23.87 6.41 -9.65
N VAL A 402 -23.55 6.74 -8.39
CA VAL A 402 -24.49 7.16 -7.35
C VAL A 402 -23.96 8.41 -6.66
N ASN A 403 -24.82 9.16 -5.96
CA ASN A 403 -24.38 10.36 -5.25
C ASN A 403 -23.36 9.96 -4.17
N PRO A 404 -22.19 10.64 -4.08
CA PRO A 404 -21.16 10.26 -3.11
C PRO A 404 -21.62 10.26 -1.65
N GLN A 405 -22.63 11.05 -1.30
CA GLN A 405 -23.24 11.06 0.04
C GLN A 405 -23.74 9.66 0.46
N GLU A 406 -24.23 8.87 -0.50
CA GLU A 406 -24.75 7.51 -0.25
C GLU A 406 -23.67 6.57 0.32
N PHE A 407 -22.40 6.82 0.01
CA PHE A 407 -21.28 6.03 0.53
C PHE A 407 -21.16 6.17 2.06
N PHE A 408 -21.30 7.39 2.59
CA PHE A 408 -21.35 7.65 4.04
C PHE A 408 -22.60 7.07 4.71
N ASP A 409 -23.68 6.90 3.94
CA ASP A 409 -24.92 6.34 4.45
C ASP A 409 -25.00 4.81 4.41
N SER A 410 -24.06 4.18 3.71
CA SER A 410 -24.02 2.74 3.54
C SER A 410 -23.93 1.99 4.87
N LYS A 411 -24.63 0.85 4.96
CA LYS A 411 -24.61 -0.02 6.15
C LYS A 411 -23.19 -0.51 6.43
N TYR A 412 -22.42 -0.83 5.39
CA TYR A 412 -21.05 -1.30 5.51
C TYR A 412 -20.20 -0.23 6.20
N TYR A 413 -20.16 1.01 5.68
CA TYR A 413 -19.42 2.09 6.31
C TYR A 413 -19.83 2.35 7.76
N LYS A 414 -21.14 2.46 8.03
CA LYS A 414 -21.66 2.67 9.40
C LYS A 414 -21.27 1.55 10.38
N SER A 415 -21.07 0.33 9.89
CA SER A 415 -20.73 -0.83 10.73
C SER A 415 -19.23 -1.00 10.99
N SER A 416 -18.39 -0.73 10.00
CA SER A 416 -16.94 -0.96 10.07
C SER A 416 -16.11 0.31 10.21
N GLY A 417 -16.72 1.49 10.07
CA GLY A 417 -16.03 2.78 9.97
C GLY A 417 -15.15 2.91 8.73
N THR A 418 -15.11 1.89 7.87
CA THR A 418 -14.36 1.89 6.62
C THR A 418 -15.04 1.06 5.57
N TYR A 419 -15.01 1.50 4.31
CA TYR A 419 -15.54 0.73 3.20
C TYR A 419 -14.57 0.79 2.02
N PHE A 420 -14.24 -0.37 1.46
CA PHE A 420 -13.27 -0.56 0.39
C PHE A 420 -13.97 -1.13 -0.83
N PHE A 421 -13.75 -0.53 -2.00
CA PHE A 421 -14.18 -1.09 -3.27
C PHE A 421 -13.05 -1.90 -3.90
N GLN A 422 -13.41 -3.08 -4.44
CA GLN A 422 -12.49 -3.89 -5.21
C GLN A 422 -12.72 -3.60 -6.69
N THR A 423 -11.74 -2.96 -7.32
CA THR A 423 -11.67 -2.78 -8.77
C THR A 423 -10.55 -3.65 -9.34
N ASP A 424 -10.67 -4.07 -10.61
CA ASP A 424 -9.72 -4.96 -11.29
C ASP A 424 -8.29 -4.38 -11.40
N LEU A 425 -8.16 -3.07 -11.19
CA LEU A 425 -6.95 -2.34 -10.87
C LEU A 425 -7.17 -1.74 -9.49
N TYR A 426 -6.40 -2.13 -8.47
CA TYR A 426 -6.38 -1.61 -7.09
C TYR A 426 -6.71 -0.11 -6.88
N GLU A 427 -7.93 0.32 -7.15
CA GLU A 427 -8.47 1.66 -6.91
C GLU A 427 -9.31 1.53 -5.65
N ILE A 428 -8.67 1.83 -4.53
CA ILE A 428 -9.36 1.83 -3.26
C ILE A 428 -10.17 3.12 -3.20
N LEU A 429 -11.49 3.02 -3.39
CA LEU A 429 -12.39 3.94 -2.71
C LEU A 429 -12.28 3.61 -1.22
N MET A 430 -11.56 4.43 -0.48
CA MET A 430 -11.53 4.34 0.98
C MET A 430 -12.54 5.34 1.49
N ILE A 431 -13.54 4.83 2.18
CA ILE A 431 -14.19 5.63 3.20
C ILE A 431 -13.45 5.34 4.49
N SER A 432 -12.87 6.35 5.15
CA SER A 432 -12.39 6.25 6.53
C SER A 432 -13.00 7.40 7.31
#